data_AF-W1XCK8-F1
#
_entry.id   AF-W1XCK8-F1
#
_cell.length_a   1.000
_cell.length_b   1.000
_cell.length_c   1.000
_cell.angle_alpha   90.00
_cell.angle_beta   90.00
_cell.angle_gamma   90.00
#
_symmetry.space_group_name_H-M   'P 1'
#
loop_
_entity.id
_entity.type
_entity.pdbx_description
1 polymer ?
#
loop_
_entity_poly.entity_id
_entity_poly.type
_entity_poly.pdbx_seq_one_letter_code
_entity_poly.pdbx_strand_id
1 'polypeptide(L)'
;TPRELLDRITKVPRNETIPDQWEMQILARILDQFTVIVVTDQCDPKMLTDMHLQHADTFDEALNKALTLKGKDASITVIPDGVSVVVKS
;
A
#
# COMPACT_ATOMS: atom_id res chain seq x y z
N THR A 1 -2.68 -12.38 5.94
CA THR A 1 -1.64 -11.58 5.27
C THR A 1 -2.12 -11.15 3.90
N PRO A 2 -1.51 -10.14 3.27
CA PRO A 2 -1.83 -9.78 1.88
C PRO A 2 -1.73 -10.97 0.91
N ARG A 3 -0.70 -11.82 1.05
CA ARG A 3 -0.54 -13.07 0.27
C ARG A 3 -1.73 -14.00 0.39
N GLU A 4 -2.18 -14.29 1.62
CA GLU A 4 -3.30 -15.20 1.87
C GLU A 4 -4.60 -14.67 1.24
N LEU A 5 -4.80 -13.35 1.21
CA LEU A 5 -5.95 -12.75 0.54
C LEU A 5 -5.88 -12.94 -0.98
N LEU A 6 -4.71 -12.76 -1.60
CA LEU A 6 -4.52 -13.01 -3.03
C LEU A 6 -4.77 -14.48 -3.40
N ASP A 7 -4.28 -15.41 -2.58
CA ASP A 7 -4.49 -16.86 -2.78
C ASP A 7 -5.97 -17.26 -2.65
N ARG A 8 -6.75 -16.51 -1.88
CA ARG A 8 -8.21 -16.68 -1.79
C ARG A 8 -8.91 -16.08 -3.02
N ILE A 9 -8.56 -14.85 -3.41
CA ILE A 9 -9.18 -14.14 -4.54
C ILE A 9 -8.96 -14.88 -5.86
N THR A 10 -7.78 -15.48 -6.08
CA THR A 10 -7.48 -16.27 -7.29
C THR A 10 -8.38 -17.48 -7.49
N LYS A 11 -9.05 -17.95 -6.43
CA LYS A 11 -9.99 -19.08 -6.46
C LYS A 11 -11.45 -18.65 -6.67
N VAL A 12 -11.74 -17.35 -6.64
CA VAL A 12 -13.11 -16.83 -6.80
C VAL A 12 -13.53 -16.91 -8.28
N PRO A 13 -14.64 -17.59 -8.61
CA PRO A 13 -15.19 -17.61 -9.95
C PRO A 13 -15.56 -16.21 -10.46
N ARG A 14 -15.51 -16.00 -11.78
CA ARG A 14 -15.81 -14.69 -12.39
C ARG A 14 -17.22 -14.19 -12.08
N ASN A 15 -18.17 -15.10 -11.92
CA ASN A 15 -19.57 -14.81 -11.59
C ASN A 15 -19.84 -14.66 -10.08
N GLU A 16 -18.83 -14.77 -9.23
CA GLU A 16 -18.92 -14.70 -7.76
C GLU A 16 -18.05 -13.58 -7.18
N THR A 17 -17.58 -12.66 -8.01
CA THR A 17 -16.78 -11.51 -7.58
C THR A 17 -17.61 -10.62 -6.65
N ILE A 18 -17.14 -10.42 -5.42
CA ILE A 18 -17.83 -9.58 -4.44
C ILE A 18 -17.59 -8.08 -4.72
N PRO A 19 -18.44 -7.18 -4.21
CA PRO A 19 -18.17 -5.74 -4.25
C PRO A 19 -16.77 -5.42 -3.72
N ASP A 20 -16.11 -4.46 -4.35
CA ASP A 20 -14.76 -3.97 -4.02
C ASP A 20 -13.62 -5.00 -4.08
N GLN A 21 -13.87 -6.23 -4.55
CA GLN A 21 -12.85 -7.26 -4.65
C GLN A 21 -11.63 -6.83 -5.47
N TRP A 22 -11.87 -6.10 -6.57
CA TRP A 22 -10.79 -5.66 -7.45
C TRP A 22 -9.88 -4.64 -6.77
N GLU A 23 -10.43 -3.72 -5.96
CA GLU A 23 -9.67 -2.68 -5.28
C GLU A 23 -8.77 -3.30 -4.20
N MET A 24 -9.35 -4.15 -3.35
CA MET A 24 -8.56 -4.86 -2.34
C MET A 24 -7.55 -5.83 -2.96
N GLN A 25 -7.83 -6.40 -4.13
CA GLN A 25 -6.89 -7.25 -4.86
C GLN A 25 -5.66 -6.47 -5.33
N ILE A 26 -5.84 -5.24 -5.85
CA ILE A 26 -4.73 -4.39 -6.27
C ILE A 26 -3.90 -3.97 -5.06
N LEU A 27 -4.54 -3.53 -3.98
CA LEU A 27 -3.85 -3.17 -2.74
C LEU A 27 -3.06 -4.35 -2.17
N ALA A 28 -3.66 -5.54 -2.10
CA ALA A 28 -3.00 -6.74 -1.59
C ALA A 28 -1.78 -7.14 -2.43
N ARG A 29 -1.81 -6.95 -3.76
CA ARG A 29 -0.64 -7.18 -4.63
C ARG A 29 0.53 -6.25 -4.29
N ILE A 30 0.25 -5.00 -3.96
CA ILE A 30 1.29 -4.04 -3.55
C ILE A 30 1.84 -4.44 -2.18
N LEU A 31 0.96 -4.68 -1.20
CA LEU A 31 1.34 -5.00 0.18
C LEU A 31 2.05 -6.35 0.35
N ASP A 32 1.88 -7.25 -0.60
CA ASP A 32 2.59 -8.53 -0.66
C ASP A 32 4.08 -8.37 -1.04
N GLN A 33 4.45 -7.26 -1.69
CA GLN A 33 5.83 -7.01 -2.14
C GLN A 33 6.47 -5.79 -1.49
N PHE A 34 5.67 -4.82 -1.05
CA PHE A 34 6.14 -3.51 -0.62
C PHE A 34 5.52 -3.11 0.73
N THR A 35 6.31 -2.42 1.54
CA THR A 35 5.79 -1.68 2.70
C THR A 35 5.22 -0.35 2.20
N VAL A 36 3.97 -0.07 2.53
CA VAL A 36 3.29 1.18 2.18
C VAL A 36 3.05 1.99 3.46
N ILE A 37 3.52 3.23 3.45
CA ILE A 37 3.29 4.21 4.52
C ILE A 37 2.34 5.28 3.97
N VAL A 38 1.21 5.47 4.63
CA VAL A 38 0.22 6.49 4.28
C VAL A 38 0.39 7.68 5.22
N VAL A 39 0.58 8.86 4.64
CA VAL A 39 0.62 10.14 5.36
C VAL A 39 -0.77 10.75 5.31
N THR A 40 -1.47 10.80 6.43
CA THR A 40 -2.81 11.40 6.52
C THR A 40 -3.18 11.71 7.96
N ASP A 41 -3.87 12.82 8.18
CA ASP A 41 -4.54 13.21 9.43
C ASP A 41 -6.06 12.97 9.38
N GLN A 42 -6.58 12.42 8.28
CA GLN A 42 -8.03 12.34 8.00
C GLN A 42 -8.61 10.92 8.19
N CYS A 43 -7.86 9.99 8.75
CA CYS A 43 -8.29 8.60 8.92
C CYS A 43 -7.90 8.09 10.31
N ASP A 44 -8.68 7.15 10.85
CA ASP A 44 -8.29 6.40 12.04
C ASP A 44 -7.01 5.58 11.73
N PRO A 45 -5.89 5.82 12.44
CA PRO A 45 -4.65 5.04 12.25
C PRO A 45 -4.87 3.53 12.44
N LYS A 46 -5.85 3.14 13.26
CA LYS A 46 -6.20 1.73 13.45
C LYS A 46 -6.76 1.10 12.17
N MET A 47 -7.61 1.82 11.44
CA MET A 47 -8.14 1.34 10.16
C MET A 47 -7.01 1.04 9.17
N LEU A 48 -6.02 1.94 9.06
CA LEU A 48 -4.88 1.76 8.17
C LEU A 48 -4.03 0.55 8.58
N THR A 49 -3.72 0.42 9.87
CA THR A 49 -2.90 -0.69 10.38
C THR A 49 -3.62 -2.05 10.29
N ASP A 50 -4.94 -2.09 10.48
CA ASP A 50 -5.77 -3.27 10.24
C ASP A 50 -5.78 -3.68 8.76
N MET A 51 -5.59 -2.73 7.83
CA MET A 51 -5.39 -2.97 6.39
C MET A 51 -3.95 -3.33 6.00
N HIS A 52 -3.06 -3.58 6.98
CA HIS A 52 -1.63 -3.83 6.78
C HIS A 52 -0.82 -2.64 6.22
N LEU A 53 -1.35 -1.42 6.31
CA LEU A 53 -0.64 -0.19 5.98
C LEU A 53 0.11 0.34 7.21
N GLN A 54 1.20 1.05 7.00
CA GLN A 54 1.78 1.90 8.03
C GLN A 54 1.18 3.30 7.95
N HIS A 55 1.04 3.96 9.10
CA HIS A 55 0.55 5.33 9.21
C HIS A 55 1.67 6.27 9.67
N ALA A 56 1.58 7.52 9.22
CA ALA A 56 2.36 8.65 9.69
C ALA A 56 1.50 9.92 9.60
N ASP A 57 1.67 10.85 10.55
CA ASP A 57 0.94 12.12 10.55
C ASP A 57 1.61 13.16 9.65
N THR A 58 2.92 13.00 9.41
CA THR A 58 3.70 13.95 8.61
C THR A 58 4.60 13.24 7.60
N PHE A 59 4.98 13.97 6.56
CA PHE A 59 5.92 13.48 5.55
C PHE A 59 7.28 13.13 6.16
N ASP A 60 7.80 13.97 7.06
CA ASP A 60 9.09 13.73 7.72
C ASP A 60 9.08 12.46 8.56
N GLU A 61 7.97 12.19 9.26
CA GLU A 61 7.80 10.94 10.01
C GLU A 61 7.80 9.72 9.06
N ALA A 62 7.05 9.78 7.96
CA ALA A 62 7.02 8.70 6.97
C ALA A 62 8.39 8.46 6.32
N LEU A 63 9.10 9.53 5.97
CA LEU A 63 10.43 9.43 5.37
C LEU A 63 11.44 8.82 6.35
N ASN A 64 11.41 9.23 7.62
CA ASN A 64 12.27 8.65 8.66
C ASN A 64 11.98 7.16 8.88
N LYS A 65 10.70 6.75 8.88
CA LYS A 65 10.32 5.32 8.92
C LYS A 65 10.86 4.56 7.72
N ALA A 66 10.67 5.09 6.51
CA ALA A 66 11.15 4.47 5.27
C ALA A 66 12.68 4.29 5.26
N LEU A 67 13.44 5.32 5.64
CA LEU A 67 14.90 5.28 5.72
C LEU A 67 15.41 4.35 6.83
N THR A 68 14.67 4.22 7.93
CA THR A 68 14.99 3.23 8.97
C THR A 68 14.85 1.79 8.45
N LEU A 69 13.84 1.54 7.61
CA LEU A 69 13.59 0.22 7.01
C LEU A 69 14.55 -0.12 5.86
N LYS A 70 14.95 0.87 5.05
CA LYS A 70 15.75 0.66 3.82
C LYS A 70 17.23 1.01 3.95
N GLY A 71 17.60 1.85 4.91
CA GLY A 71 18.93 2.42 5.07
C GLY A 71 18.95 3.91 4.74
N LYS A 72 19.83 4.66 5.44
CA LYS A 72 19.93 6.13 5.33
C LYS A 72 20.38 6.61 3.94
N ASP A 73 21.13 5.79 3.23
CA ASP A 73 21.68 6.09 1.90
C ASP A 73 20.80 5.55 0.76
N ALA A 74 19.55 5.15 1.05
CA ALA A 74 18.64 4.65 0.03
C ALA A 74 18.31 5.73 -1.01
N SER A 75 18.28 5.34 -2.29
CA SER A 75 17.85 6.22 -3.37
C SER A 75 16.35 6.51 -3.27
N ILE A 76 15.95 7.76 -3.51
CA ILE A 76 14.55 8.18 -3.48
C ILE A 76 14.13 8.62 -4.88
N THR A 77 13.00 8.06 -5.35
CA THR A 77 12.30 8.55 -6.54
C THR A 77 11.06 9.31 -6.09
N VAL A 78 10.86 10.52 -6.61
CA VAL A 78 9.72 11.39 -6.26
C VAL A 78 8.76 11.46 -7.45
N ILE A 79 7.49 11.14 -7.21
CA ILE A 79 6.40 11.29 -8.16
C ILE A 79 5.39 12.27 -7.52
N PRO A 80 5.41 13.57 -7.88
CA PRO A 80 4.58 14.58 -7.21
C PRO A 80 3.06 14.36 -7.39
N ASP A 81 2.66 13.80 -8.53
CA ASP A 81 1.29 13.42 -8.83
C ASP A 81 1.28 11.99 -9.38
N GLY A 82 0.88 11.04 -8.53
CA GLY A 82 0.85 9.61 -8.85
C GLY A 82 -0.30 9.18 -9.74
N VAL A 83 -1.38 9.96 -9.85
CA VAL A 83 -2.57 9.59 -10.64
C VAL A 83 -2.53 10.14 -12.06
N SER A 84 -1.74 11.18 -12.31
CA SER A 84 -1.61 11.82 -13.62
C SER A 84 -0.53 11.22 -14.53
N VAL A 85 0.15 10.14 -14.10
CA VAL A 85 1.30 9.57 -14.81
C VAL A 85 1.11 8.10 -15.20
N VAL A 86 1.66 7.72 -16.36
CA VAL A 86 1.84 6.32 -16.75
C VAL A 86 3.33 5.99 -16.65
N VAL A 87 3.70 5.22 -15.64
CA VAL A 87 5.10 4.83 -15.39
C VAL A 87 5.48 3.71 -16.36
N LYS A 88 6.51 3.94 -17.17
CA LYS A 88 7.12 2.93 -18.04
C LYS A 88 8.35 2.35 -17.35
N SER A 89 8.40 1.03 -17.28
CA SER A 89 9.56 0.24 -16.80
C SER A 89 10.58 0.02 -17.90
#